data_AF-A0A8J6S0P4-F1
#
_entry.id   AF-A0A8J6S0P4-F1
#
_cell.length_a   1.000
_cell.length_b   1.000
_cell.length_c   1.000
_cell.angle_alpha   90.00
_cell.angle_beta   90.00
_cell.angle_gamma   90.00
#
_symmetry.space_group_name_H-M   'P 1'
#
loop_
_entity.id
_entity.type
_entity.pdbx_description
1 polymer ?
#
loop_
_entity_poly.entity_id
_entity_poly.type
_entity_poly.pdbx_seq_one_letter_code
_entity_poly.pdbx_strand_id
1 'polypeptide(L)'
;MTSHLFKHSTFEVFLETVRVRPGMYFGKAPLTGLWCMLTGYEMAVEEHKIPKSERLDCCLVEEFDNWLRQQFGMGNAIGWYLFIINETKSEKEAWNRFLELWDKFLSCKLDSKRF
;
A
#
# COMPACT_ATOMS: atom_id res chain seq x y z
N MET A 1 11.14 -25.46 -0.42
CA MET A 1 10.33 -24.56 -1.26
C MET A 1 10.50 -23.16 -0.68
N THR A 2 11.62 -22.50 -1.00
CA THR A 2 11.90 -21.14 -0.54
C THR A 2 11.00 -20.19 -1.29
N SER A 3 10.03 -19.62 -0.58
CA SER A 3 9.20 -18.53 -1.09
C SER A 3 10.12 -17.37 -1.46
N HIS A 4 10.41 -17.22 -2.76
CA HIS A 4 11.11 -16.07 -3.33
C HIS A 4 10.17 -14.86 -3.47
N LEU A 5 8.99 -14.85 -2.85
CA LEU A 5 7.95 -13.84 -3.08
C LEU A 5 8.40 -12.39 -2.79
N PHE A 6 9.47 -12.18 -2.02
CA PHE A 6 9.85 -10.85 -1.53
C PHE A 6 11.28 -10.42 -1.88
N LYS A 7 12.12 -11.29 -2.43
CA LYS A 7 13.47 -10.87 -2.86
C LYS A 7 13.35 -10.13 -4.19
N HIS A 8 13.63 -8.82 -4.17
CA HIS A 8 13.53 -7.92 -5.33
C HIS A 8 12.11 -7.68 -5.86
N SER A 9 11.09 -7.98 -5.05
CA SER A 9 9.71 -7.64 -5.38
C SER A 9 9.43 -6.20 -4.99
N THR A 10 8.60 -5.53 -5.77
CA THR A 10 8.09 -4.20 -5.45
C THR A 10 6.71 -4.31 -4.81
N PHE A 11 6.29 -3.26 -4.09
CA PHE A 11 4.95 -3.21 -3.50
C PHE A 11 3.84 -3.39 -4.55
N GLU A 12 4.03 -2.90 -5.77
CA GLU A 12 3.10 -3.04 -6.89
C GLU A 12 2.90 -4.51 -7.28
N VAL A 13 3.99 -5.27 -7.42
CA VAL A 13 3.93 -6.71 -7.75
C VAL A 13 3.22 -7.49 -6.63
N PHE A 14 3.51 -7.14 -5.39
CA PHE A 14 2.81 -7.69 -4.23
C PHE A 14 1.32 -7.32 -4.28
N LEU A 15 1.01 -6.06 -4.57
CA LEU A 15 -0.36 -5.56 -4.61
C LEU A 15 -1.19 -6.24 -5.70
N GLU A 16 -0.64 -6.44 -6.89
CA GLU A 16 -1.29 -7.19 -7.98
C GLU A 16 -1.67 -8.60 -7.55
N THR A 17 -0.83 -9.26 -6.74
CA THR A 17 -1.09 -10.61 -6.23
C THR A 17 -2.26 -10.59 -5.23
N VAL A 18 -2.24 -9.68 -4.26
CA VAL A 18 -3.26 -9.65 -3.20
C VAL A 18 -4.59 -9.08 -3.70
N ARG A 19 -4.57 -8.20 -4.73
CA ARG A 19 -5.77 -7.59 -5.32
C ARG A 19 -6.76 -8.61 -5.87
N VAL A 20 -6.28 -9.75 -6.38
CA VAL A 20 -7.13 -10.80 -6.95
C VAL A 20 -7.93 -11.54 -5.87
N ARG A 21 -7.35 -11.76 -4.69
CA ARG A 21 -7.98 -12.50 -3.58
C ARG A 21 -7.64 -11.90 -2.21
N PRO A 22 -8.04 -10.66 -1.92
CA PRO A 22 -7.60 -9.95 -0.72
C PRO A 22 -8.01 -10.66 0.58
N GLY A 23 -9.16 -11.34 0.57
CA GLY A 23 -9.62 -12.12 1.72
C GLY A 23 -8.76 -13.34 2.04
N MET A 24 -7.98 -13.86 1.09
CA MET A 24 -7.03 -14.96 1.34
C MET A 24 -5.81 -14.48 2.15
N TYR A 25 -5.42 -13.22 1.99
CA TYR A 25 -4.24 -12.65 2.65
C TYR A 25 -4.60 -11.91 3.94
N PHE A 26 -5.75 -11.23 3.96
CA PHE A 26 -6.11 -10.27 5.00
C PHE A 26 -7.49 -10.54 5.64
N GLY A 27 -8.18 -11.61 5.23
CA GLY A 27 -9.46 -11.98 5.80
C GLY A 27 -10.58 -10.97 5.50
N LYS A 28 -11.38 -10.61 6.52
CA LYS A 28 -12.57 -9.76 6.37
C LYS A 28 -12.26 -8.25 6.35
N ALA A 29 -11.05 -7.86 6.73
CA ALA A 29 -10.63 -6.47 6.84
C ALA A 29 -9.39 -6.20 5.96
N PRO A 30 -9.52 -6.29 4.63
CA PRO A 30 -8.38 -6.26 3.74
C PRO A 30 -7.57 -4.96 3.75
N LEU A 31 -8.19 -3.80 3.95
CA LEU A 31 -7.44 -2.54 3.98
C LEU A 31 -6.66 -2.39 5.29
N THR A 32 -7.32 -2.61 6.44
CA THR A 32 -6.62 -2.63 7.73
C THR A 32 -5.56 -3.73 7.78
N GLY A 33 -5.84 -4.91 7.25
CA GLY A 33 -4.89 -6.02 7.19
C GLY A 33 -3.65 -5.69 6.38
N LEU A 34 -3.80 -5.02 5.23
CA LEU A 34 -2.69 -4.52 4.44
C LEU A 34 -1.84 -3.51 5.23
N TRP A 35 -2.47 -2.53 5.88
CA TRP A 35 -1.76 -1.55 6.69
C TRP A 35 -0.98 -2.18 7.86
N CYS A 36 -1.62 -3.09 8.61
CA CYS A 36 -0.97 -3.82 9.70
C CYS A 36 0.24 -4.62 9.20
N MET A 37 0.12 -5.27 8.02
CA MET A 37 1.20 -6.04 7.42
C MET A 37 2.38 -5.16 7.02
N LEU A 38 2.14 -4.02 6.39
CA LEU A 38 3.20 -3.06 6.03
C LEU A 38 3.90 -2.48 7.26
N THR A 39 3.12 -2.10 8.28
CA THR A 39 3.67 -1.56 9.53
C THR A 39 4.51 -2.62 10.27
N GLY A 40 4.00 -3.85 10.39
CA GLY A 40 4.75 -4.94 11.00
C GLY A 40 6.00 -5.34 10.20
N TYR A 41 5.93 -5.24 8.87
CA TYR A 41 7.08 -5.45 7.99
C TYR A 41 8.18 -4.40 8.22
N GLU A 42 7.82 -3.11 8.29
CA GLU A 42 8.76 -2.02 8.59
C GLU A 42 9.42 -2.22 9.95
N MET A 43 8.64 -2.55 10.98
CA MET A 43 9.17 -2.87 12.31
C MET A 43 10.17 -4.04 12.27
N ALA A 44 9.86 -5.11 11.53
CA ALA A 44 10.76 -6.26 11.41
C ALA A 44 12.04 -5.92 10.65
N VAL A 45 11.95 -5.08 9.62
CA VAL A 45 13.11 -4.58 8.87
C VAL A 45 14.06 -3.80 9.77
N GLU A 46 13.52 -2.94 10.64
CA GLU A 46 14.30 -2.15 11.59
C GLU A 46 14.93 -3.02 12.68
N GLU A 47 14.13 -3.85 13.34
CA GLU A 47 14.57 -4.71 14.45
C GLU A 47 15.68 -5.67 14.01
N HIS A 48 15.54 -6.28 12.83
CA HIS A 48 16.50 -7.24 12.30
C HIS A 48 17.58 -6.62 11.40
N LYS A 49 17.60 -5.28 11.25
CA LYS A 49 18.57 -4.54 10.44
C LYS A 49 18.70 -5.09 9.02
N ILE A 50 17.59 -5.46 8.40
CA ILE A 50 17.57 -6.10 7.07
C ILE A 50 18.18 -5.13 6.05
N PRO A 51 19.17 -5.51 5.22
CA PRO A 51 19.77 -4.60 4.23
C PRO A 51 18.76 -4.13 3.17
N LYS A 52 18.90 -2.89 2.67
CA LYS A 52 17.99 -2.34 1.64
C LYS A 52 17.84 -3.24 0.40
N SER A 53 18.91 -3.92 -0.01
CA SER A 53 18.91 -4.87 -1.14
C SER A 53 18.02 -6.09 -0.96
N GLU A 54 17.61 -6.38 0.27
CA GLU A 54 16.78 -7.54 0.65
C GLU A 54 15.37 -7.15 1.10
N ARG A 55 15.02 -5.86 1.00
CA ARG A 55 13.70 -5.34 1.39
C ARG A 55 12.72 -5.35 0.22
N LEU A 56 11.43 -5.40 0.55
CA LEU A 56 10.34 -5.00 -0.33
C LEU A 56 10.49 -3.51 -0.61
N ASP A 57 10.44 -3.12 -1.89
CA ASP A 57 10.43 -1.71 -2.25
C ASP A 57 9.03 -1.11 -2.01
N CYS A 58 8.92 -0.30 -0.94
CA CYS A 58 7.69 0.37 -0.53
C CYS A 58 7.68 1.88 -0.86
N CYS A 59 8.63 2.40 -1.65
CA CYS A 59 8.72 3.85 -1.91
C CYS A 59 7.43 4.44 -2.52
N LEU A 60 6.72 3.67 -3.36
CA LEU A 60 5.44 4.13 -3.90
C LEU A 60 4.32 4.28 -2.85
N VAL A 61 4.39 3.58 -1.72
CA VAL A 61 3.39 3.73 -0.65
C VAL A 61 3.51 5.11 -0.01
N GLU A 62 4.73 5.58 0.23
CA GLU A 62 4.99 6.93 0.73
C GLU A 62 4.60 8.00 -0.30
N GLU A 63 4.91 7.78 -1.58
CA GLU A 63 4.48 8.69 -2.65
C GLU A 63 2.96 8.74 -2.79
N PHE A 64 2.28 7.61 -2.62
CA PHE A 64 0.82 7.52 -2.65
C PHE A 64 0.18 8.29 -1.49
N ASP A 65 0.70 8.15 -0.27
CA ASP A 65 0.25 8.93 0.89
C ASP A 65 0.41 10.44 0.64
N ASN A 66 1.57 10.85 0.12
CA ASN A 66 1.83 12.24 -0.26
C ASN A 66 0.90 12.75 -1.38
N TRP A 67 0.63 11.91 -2.39
CA TRP A 67 -0.30 12.24 -3.45
C TRP A 67 -1.72 12.46 -2.89
N LEU A 68 -2.19 11.59 -2.00
CA LEU A 68 -3.49 11.77 -1.34
C LEU A 68 -3.55 13.07 -0.53
N ARG A 69 -2.49 13.41 0.19
CA ARG A 69 -2.39 14.69 0.92
C ARG A 69 -2.55 15.89 0.00
N GLN A 70 -1.89 15.87 -1.16
CA GLN A 70 -1.97 16.94 -2.13
C GLN A 70 -3.34 17.02 -2.82
N GLN A 71 -3.91 15.87 -3.21
CA GLN A 71 -5.18 15.84 -3.95
C GLN A 71 -6.39 16.18 -3.09
N PHE A 72 -6.40 15.73 -1.82
CA PHE A 72 -7.58 15.82 -0.95
C PHE A 72 -7.38 16.78 0.24
N GLY A 73 -6.23 17.44 0.34
CA GLY A 73 -5.93 18.34 1.45
C GLY A 73 -5.88 17.62 2.80
N MET A 74 -5.48 16.34 2.83
CA MET A 74 -5.35 15.60 4.09
C MET A 74 -4.29 16.24 4.98
N GLY A 75 -4.65 16.53 6.23
CA GLY A 75 -3.70 16.97 7.24
C GLY A 75 -2.66 15.88 7.59
N ASN A 76 -1.49 16.31 8.04
CA ASN A 76 -0.32 15.46 8.34
C ASN A 76 -0.55 14.35 9.39
N ALA A 77 -1.62 14.46 10.19
CA ALA A 77 -1.90 13.53 11.28
C ALA A 77 -2.60 12.23 10.85
N ILE A 78 -3.20 12.19 9.65
CA ILE A 78 -3.95 11.03 9.17
C ILE A 78 -3.11 10.33 8.09
N GLY A 79 -2.82 9.05 8.28
CA GLY A 79 -2.22 8.20 7.25
C GLY A 79 -3.25 7.78 6.20
N TRP A 80 -2.81 7.47 4.98
CA TRP A 80 -3.65 7.09 3.84
C TRP A 80 -4.74 6.06 4.18
N TYR A 81 -4.42 5.03 4.97
CA TYR A 81 -5.39 3.97 5.29
C TYR A 81 -6.56 4.50 6.13
N LEU A 82 -6.29 5.33 7.15
CA LEU A 82 -7.33 5.91 8.01
C LEU A 82 -8.21 6.87 7.24
N PHE A 83 -7.63 7.64 6.33
CA PHE A 83 -8.40 8.50 5.45
C PHE A 83 -9.41 7.71 4.64
N ILE A 84 -8.96 6.63 3.97
CA ILE A 84 -9.85 5.79 3.15
C ILE A 84 -10.89 5.08 4.02
N ILE A 85 -10.51 4.58 5.20
CA ILE A 85 -11.46 3.97 6.15
C ILE A 85 -12.55 4.98 6.56
N ASN A 86 -12.17 6.22 6.87
CA ASN A 86 -13.12 7.25 7.30
C ASN A 86 -14.06 7.71 6.17
N GLU A 87 -13.67 7.54 4.91
CA GLU A 87 -14.51 7.86 3.75
C GLU A 87 -15.49 6.73 3.35
N THR A 88 -15.41 5.54 3.98
CA THR A 88 -16.15 4.36 3.53
C THR A 88 -16.98 3.71 4.65
N LYS A 89 -17.98 2.91 4.28
CA LYS A 89 -18.93 2.30 5.23
C LYS A 89 -18.56 0.88 5.63
N SER A 90 -17.59 0.28 4.94
CA SER A 90 -17.16 -1.10 5.19
C SER A 90 -15.73 -1.32 4.70
N GLU A 91 -15.06 -2.31 5.26
CA GLU A 91 -13.74 -2.77 4.81
C GLU A 91 -13.68 -3.16 3.34
N LYS A 92 -14.75 -3.77 2.82
CA LYS A 92 -14.84 -4.12 1.40
C LYS A 92 -14.86 -2.86 0.53
N GLU A 93 -15.61 -1.84 0.95
CA GLU A 93 -15.67 -0.56 0.26
C GLU A 93 -14.34 0.18 0.36
N ALA A 94 -13.72 0.18 1.54
CA ALA A 94 -12.41 0.77 1.80
C ALA A 94 -11.33 0.15 0.89
N TRP A 95 -11.32 -1.17 0.75
CA TRP A 95 -10.41 -1.86 -0.16
C TRP A 95 -10.62 -1.47 -1.62
N ASN A 96 -11.87 -1.45 -2.08
CA ASN A 96 -12.17 -1.03 -3.44
C ASN A 96 -11.76 0.43 -3.69
N ARG A 97 -12.00 1.30 -2.70
CA ARG A 97 -11.63 2.71 -2.76
C ARG A 97 -10.12 2.90 -2.79
N PHE A 98 -9.37 2.15 -1.98
CA PHE A 98 -7.92 2.12 -2.03
C PHE A 98 -7.41 1.75 -3.42
N LEU A 99 -7.93 0.67 -4.02
CA LEU A 99 -7.52 0.24 -5.35
C LEU A 99 -7.82 1.27 -6.44
N GLU A 100 -8.98 1.94 -6.37
CA GLU A 100 -9.35 3.02 -7.29
C GLU A 100 -8.38 4.21 -7.19
N LEU A 101 -8.06 4.63 -5.96
CA LEU A 101 -7.12 5.73 -5.70
C LEU A 101 -5.70 5.36 -6.12
N TRP A 102 -5.29 4.11 -5.89
CA TRP A 102 -4.00 3.60 -6.29
C TRP A 102 -3.82 3.62 -7.82
N ASP A 103 -4.81 3.14 -8.56
CA ASP A 103 -4.79 3.17 -10.03
C ASP A 103 -4.73 4.61 -10.56
N LYS A 104 -5.48 5.53 -9.95
CA LYS A 104 -5.44 6.96 -10.28
C LYS A 104 -4.07 7.57 -10.03
N PHE A 105 -3.47 7.29 -8.88
CA PHE A 105 -2.12 7.74 -8.54
C PHE A 105 -1.09 7.28 -9.59
N LEU A 106 -1.12 5.99 -9.96
CA LEU A 106 -0.20 5.45 -10.97
C LEU A 106 -0.42 6.10 -12.34
N SER A 107 -1.67 6.35 -12.75
CA SER A 107 -1.97 7.06 -13.99
C SER A 107 -1.36 8.47 -14.00
N CYS A 108 -1.57 9.25 -12.93
CA CYS A 108 -0.99 10.61 -12.82
C CYS A 108 0.55 10.60 -12.85
N LYS A 109 1.18 9.60 -12.24
CA LYS A 109 2.64 9.41 -12.27
C LYS A 109 3.18 9.03 -13.64
N LEU A 110 2.41 8.32 -14.46
CA LEU A 110 2.78 8.00 -15.84
C LEU A 110 2.68 9.23 -16.75
N ASP A 111 1.66 10.07 -16.53
CA ASP A 111 1.48 11.30 -17.30
C ASP A 111 2.56 12.34 -16.97
N SER A 112 2.98 12.44 -15.70
CA SER A 112 4.06 13.36 -15.31
C SER A 112 5.45 12.97 -15.80
N LYS A 113 5.67 11.70 -16.20
CA LYS A 113 6.93 11.22 -16.79
C LYS A 113 7.02 11.41 -18.31
N ARG A 114 5.93 11.83 -18.97
CA ARG A 114 5.86 12.04 -20.42
C ARG A 114 6.25 13.46 -20.87
N PHE A 115 6.60 14.34 -19.92
CA PHE A 115 7.02 15.71 -20.16
C PHE A 115 8.41 15.98 -19.61
#